data_AF-A0A953LP58-F1
#
_entry.id   AF-A0A953LP58-F1
#
_cell.length_a   1.000
_cell.length_b   1.000
_cell.length_c   1.000
_cell.angle_alpha   90.00
_cell.angle_beta   90.00
_cell.angle_gamma   90.00
#
_symmetry.space_group_name_H-M   'P 1'
#
loop_
_entity.id
_entity.type
_entity.pdbx_description
1 polymer ?
#
loop_
_entity_poly.entity_id
_entity_poly.type
_entity_poly.pdbx_seq_one_letter_code
_entity_poly.pdbx_strand_id
1 'polypeptide(L)'
;MTVRVAINGFGRIGRNVLRAIAESGRTDIEVVGINDLGPVETNAHLLRFDSVHGRFPGEVTVKGDTISIGNGAIKVTAVKDPATLPW
;
A
#
# COMPACT_ATOMS: atom_id res chain seq x y z
N MET A 1 -15.72 14.46 -1.47
CA MET A 1 -16.08 13.03 -1.51
C MET A 1 -14.81 12.28 -1.87
N THR A 2 -14.35 11.34 -1.05
CA THR A 2 -13.04 10.69 -1.22
C THR A 2 -13.22 9.38 -1.97
N VAL A 3 -12.41 9.14 -3.00
CA VAL A 3 -12.43 7.90 -3.77
C VAL A 3 -11.63 6.84 -3.01
N ARG A 4 -12.29 5.72 -2.70
CA ARG A 4 -11.66 4.58 -2.02
C ARG A 4 -11.10 3.63 -3.08
N VAL A 5 -9.83 3.29 -2.97
CA VAL A 5 -9.11 2.48 -3.97
C VAL A 5 -8.42 1.30 -3.30
N ALA A 6 -8.41 0.15 -3.98
CA ALA A 6 -7.57 -0.99 -3.63
C ALA A 6 -6.50 -1.20 -4.71
N ILE A 7 -5.30 -1.64 -4.30
CA ILE A 7 -4.18 -1.93 -5.20
C ILE A 7 -4.01 -3.45 -5.29
N ASN A 8 -4.31 -4.04 -6.45
CA ASN A 8 -4.09 -5.46 -6.70
C ASN A 8 -2.75 -5.67 -7.42
N GLY A 9 -1.75 -6.16 -6.68
CA GLY A 9 -0.35 -6.28 -7.09
C GLY A 9 0.51 -5.15 -6.50
N PHE A 10 1.28 -5.45 -5.46
CA PHE A 10 2.12 -4.49 -4.75
C PHE A 10 3.60 -4.53 -5.19
N GLY A 11 3.79 -4.70 -6.50
CA GLY A 11 5.08 -4.60 -7.17
C GLY A 11 5.57 -3.16 -7.30
N ARG A 12 6.53 -2.91 -8.20
CA ARG A 12 7.13 -1.58 -8.38
C ARG A 12 6.10 -0.47 -8.62
N ILE A 13 5.17 -0.69 -9.54
CA ILE A 13 4.15 0.31 -9.89
C ILE A 13 3.15 0.50 -8.74
N GLY A 14 2.63 -0.58 -8.15
CA GLY A 14 1.68 -0.49 -7.03
C GLY A 14 2.25 0.31 -5.85
N ARG A 15 3.51 0.05 -5.48
CA ARG A 15 4.20 0.83 -4.43
C ARG A 15 4.38 2.29 -4.81
N ASN A 16 4.81 2.56 -6.05
CA ASN A 16 4.98 3.93 -6.52
C ASN A 16 3.67 4.70 -6.63
N VAL A 17 2.55 4.04 -6.91
CA VAL A 17 1.22 4.68 -6.88
C VAL A 17 0.84 5.09 -5.46
N LEU A 18 0.97 4.20 -4.47
CA LEU A 18 0.74 4.54 -3.06
C LEU A 18 1.66 5.68 -2.61
N ARG A 19 2.94 5.59 -2.99
CA ARG A 19 3.93 6.62 -2.72
C ARG A 19 3.54 7.97 -3.31
N ALA A 20 3.16 8.01 -4.59
CA ALA A 20 2.77 9.24 -5.26
C ALA A 20 1.53 9.88 -4.62
N ILE A 21 0.53 9.07 -4.22
CA ILE A 21 -0.66 9.57 -3.51
C ILE A 21 -0.25 10.24 -2.18
N ALA A 22 0.63 9.60 -1.42
CA ALA A 22 1.09 10.13 -0.13
C ALA A 22 1.97 11.38 -0.30
N GLU A 23 2.97 11.34 -1.17
CA GLU A 23 3.93 12.43 -1.39
C GLU A 23 3.30 13.67 -2.04
N SER A 24 2.25 13.49 -2.85
CA SER A 24 1.48 14.61 -3.41
C SER A 24 0.48 15.23 -2.42
N GLY A 25 0.33 14.67 -1.23
CA GLY A 25 -0.60 15.17 -0.21
C GLY A 25 -2.06 15.08 -0.64
N ARG A 26 -2.41 14.12 -1.51
CA ARG A 26 -3.80 13.97 -1.98
C ARG A 26 -4.72 13.51 -0.86
N THR A 27 -5.82 14.23 -0.70
CA THR A 27 -6.87 13.96 0.31
C THR A 27 -8.16 13.42 -0.29
N ASP A 28 -8.23 13.37 -1.62
CA ASP A 28 -9.37 12.92 -2.40
C ASP A 28 -9.27 11.45 -2.85
N ILE A 29 -8.16 10.77 -2.52
CA ILE A 29 -7.98 9.32 -2.68
C ILE A 29 -7.59 8.70 -1.34
N GLU A 30 -8.28 7.62 -0.97
CA GLU A 30 -7.96 6.78 0.18
C GLU A 30 -7.63 5.36 -0.30
N VAL A 31 -6.41 4.90 -0.04
CA VAL A 31 -6.02 3.52 -0.33
C VAL A 31 -6.44 2.66 0.86
N VAL A 32 -7.45 1.80 0.66
CA VAL A 32 -8.07 1.02 1.74
C VAL A 32 -7.61 -0.44 1.77
N GLY A 33 -7.05 -0.92 0.66
CA GLY A 33 -6.64 -2.31 0.50
C GLY A 33 -5.46 -2.49 -0.45
N ILE A 34 -4.64 -3.48 -0.16
CA ILE A 34 -3.54 -3.97 -1.00
C ILE A 34 -3.67 -5.49 -1.08
N ASN A 35 -3.60 -6.05 -2.28
CA ASN A 35 -3.45 -7.49 -2.45
C ASN A 35 -2.09 -7.79 -3.07
N ASP A 36 -1.31 -8.64 -2.41
CA ASP A 36 -0.02 -9.10 -2.90
C ASP A 36 0.32 -10.47 -2.29
N LEU A 37 1.01 -11.32 -3.04
CA LEU A 37 1.32 -12.69 -2.57
C LEU A 37 2.52 -12.74 -1.62
N GLY A 38 3.28 -11.64 -1.50
CA GLY A 38 4.40 -11.51 -0.58
C GLY A 38 3.95 -11.22 0.86
N PRO A 39 4.80 -11.55 1.86
CA PRO A 39 4.54 -11.20 3.26
C PRO A 39 4.35 -9.69 3.46
N VAL A 40 3.48 -9.31 4.41
CA VAL A 40 3.15 -7.91 4.70
C VAL A 40 4.39 -7.12 5.12
N GLU A 41 5.27 -7.73 5.91
CA GLU A 41 6.52 -7.15 6.38
C GLU A 41 7.48 -6.87 5.21
N THR A 42 7.56 -7.78 4.24
CA THR A 42 8.34 -7.59 3.02
C THR A 42 7.80 -6.44 2.19
N ASN A 43 6.47 -6.38 2.03
CA ASN A 43 5.81 -5.30 1.31
C ASN A 43 6.03 -3.92 1.98
N ALA A 44 5.94 -3.85 3.30
CA ALA A 44 6.26 -2.65 4.06
C ALA A 44 7.74 -2.26 3.93
N HIS A 45 8.66 -3.22 3.99
CA HIS A 45 10.09 -2.96 3.78
C HIS A 45 10.38 -2.39 2.39
N LEU A 46 9.81 -2.98 1.35
CA LEU A 46 9.98 -2.52 -0.04
C LEU A 46 9.28 -1.19 -0.32
N LEU A 47 8.27 -0.81 0.47
CA LEU A 47 7.71 0.54 0.44
C LEU A 47 8.65 1.54 1.10
N ARG A 48 9.24 1.20 2.26
CA ARG A 48 10.19 2.07 2.98
C ARG A 48 11.46 2.36 2.16
N PHE A 49 11.96 1.37 1.43
CA PHE A 49 13.24 1.45 0.75
C PHE A 49 13.09 1.12 -0.74
N ASP A 50 13.18 2.16 -1.58
CA ASP A 50 13.27 2.01 -3.03
C ASP A 50 14.65 2.48 -3.53
N SER A 51 15.33 1.68 -4.34
CA SER A 51 16.68 2.02 -4.84
C SER A 51 16.69 3.16 -5.86
N VAL A 52 15.58 3.41 -6.55
CA VAL A 52 15.47 4.45 -7.59
C VAL A 52 14.89 5.73 -7.00
N HIS A 53 13.85 5.62 -6.17
CA HIS A 53 13.15 6.77 -5.59
C HIS A 53 13.59 7.09 -4.16
N GLY A 54 14.53 6.33 -3.60
CA GLY A 54 15.03 6.52 -2.24
C GLY A 54 14.03 6.09 -1.17
N ARG A 55 14.26 6.55 0.06
CA ARG A 55 13.41 6.23 1.21
C ARG A 55 12.03 6.88 1.08
N PHE A 56 10.99 6.17 1.51
CA PHE A 56 9.67 6.76 1.70
C PHE A 56 9.76 7.82 2.81
N PRO A 57 9.20 9.03 2.63
CA PRO A 57 9.38 10.13 3.57
C PRO A 57 8.58 9.98 4.86
N GLY A 58 7.52 9.16 4.86
CA GLY A 58 6.69 8.90 6.03
C GLY A 58 7.14 7.68 6.83
N GLU A 59 6.57 7.54 8.02
CA GLU A 59 6.71 6.32 8.80
C GLU A 59 5.79 5.23 8.22
N VAL A 60 6.38 4.08 7.86
CA VAL A 60 5.61 2.90 7.47
C VAL A 60 5.59 1.93 8.64
N THR A 61 4.42 1.57 9.14
CA THR A 61 4.24 0.61 10.24
C THR A 61 3.45 -0.61 9.79
N VAL A 62 3.64 -1.74 10.48
CA VAL A 62 2.91 -2.99 10.22
C VAL A 62 2.22 -3.42 11.50
N LYS A 63 0.94 -3.79 11.41
CA LYS A 63 0.18 -4.36 12.52
C LYS A 63 -0.65 -5.54 12.01
N GLY A 64 -0.20 -6.76 12.27
CA GLY A 64 -0.81 -7.97 11.74
C GLY A 64 -0.84 -7.93 10.22
N ASP A 65 -2.03 -7.96 9.64
CA ASP A 65 -2.25 -7.94 8.19
C ASP A 65 -2.54 -6.53 7.63
N THR A 66 -2.01 -5.50 8.28
CA THR A 66 -2.19 -4.10 7.85
C THR A 66 -0.86 -3.36 7.74
N ILE A 67 -0.80 -2.44 6.77
CA ILE A 67 0.26 -1.45 6.62
C ILE A 67 -0.33 -0.07 6.91
N SER A 68 0.36 0.80 7.64
CA SER A 68 -0.01 2.21 7.80
C SER A 68 1.15 3.11 7.38
N ILE A 69 0.81 4.21 6.72
CA ILE A 69 1.73 5.27 6.29
C ILE A 69 1.45 6.60 6.98
N GLY A 70 0.80 6.57 8.14
CA GLY A 70 0.37 7.75 8.91
C GLY A 70 -1.09 8.18 8.69
N ASN A 71 -1.74 7.69 7.64
CA ASN A 71 -3.09 8.11 7.23
C ASN A 71 -4.16 7.01 7.42
N GLY A 72 -3.94 6.07 8.33
CA GLY A 72 -4.86 4.96 8.60
C GLY A 72 -4.30 3.59 8.21
N ALA A 73 -5.00 2.54 8.62
CA ALA A 73 -4.61 1.15 8.36
C ALA A 73 -5.11 0.70 6.99
N ILE A 74 -4.19 0.22 6.15
CA ILE A 74 -4.45 -0.35 4.83
C ILE A 74 -4.43 -1.86 4.98
N LYS A 75 -5.54 -2.53 4.64
CA LYS A 75 -5.64 -3.99 4.72
C LYS A 75 -4.75 -4.63 3.67
N VAL A 76 -3.96 -5.63 4.05
CA VAL A 76 -3.16 -6.43 3.11
C VAL A 76 -3.71 -7.85 3.04
N THR A 77 -3.95 -8.32 1.83
CA THR A 77 -4.40 -9.69 1.55
C THR A 77 -3.40 -10.41 0.65
N ALA A 78 -3.44 -11.75 0.67
CA ALA A 78 -2.64 -12.61 -0.19
C ALA A 78 -3.55 -13.60 -0.93
N VAL A 79 -4.39 -13.08 -1.83
CA VAL A 79 -5.38 -13.85 -2.58
C VAL A 79 -4.97 -13.92 -4.05
N LYS A 80 -4.87 -15.14 -4.58
CA LYS A 80 -4.41 -15.38 -5.96
C LYS A 80 -5.48 -15.08 -7.01
N ASP A 81 -6.73 -15.44 -6.73
CA ASP A 81 -7.86 -15.17 -7.62
C ASP A 81 -8.51 -13.83 -7.27
N PRO A 82 -8.38 -12.80 -8.13
CA PRO A 82 -8.93 -11.48 -7.85
C PRO A 82 -10.46 -11.47 -7.66
N ALA A 83 -11.19 -12.43 -8.21
CA ALA A 83 -12.64 -12.51 -8.07
C ALA A 83 -13.09 -12.84 -6.62
N THR A 84 -12.17 -13.37 -5.81
CA THR A 84 -12.44 -13.80 -4.42
C THR A 84 -11.99 -12.76 -3.39
N LEU A 85 -11.55 -11.58 -3.83
CA LEU A 85 -11.08 -10.52 -2.94
C LEU A 85 -12.24 -9.88 -2.15
N PRO A 86 -12.08 -9.66 -0.83
CA PRO A 86 -13.14 -9.11 0.03
C PRO A 86 -13.12 -7.57 0.02
N TRP A 87 -13.31 -6.95 -1.15
CA TRP A 87 -13.30 -5.50 -1.33
C TRP A 87 -14.56 -4.80 -0.82
#